data_AF-A0AB72X755-F1
#
_entry.id   AF-A0AB72X755-F1
#
_cell.length_a   1.000
_cell.length_b   1.000
_cell.length_c   1.000
_cell.angle_alpha   90.00
_cell.angle_beta   90.00
_cell.angle_gamma   90.00
#
_symmetry.space_group_name_H-M   'P 1'
#
loop_
_entity.id
_entity.type
_entity.pdbx_description
1 polymer ?
#
loop_
_entity_poly.entity_id
_entity_poly.type
_entity_poly.pdbx_seq_one_letter_code
_entity_poly.pdbx_strand_id
1 'polypeptide(L)'
;MKSAISLYHAGVDFTEIKKQTKISENEVRREIRRCLTPDGRGSIFGFRAIVERCRVAGYERKKSTSRPKTTLSFGLSGALSHLFEEYPYLRKRVESEFFGTCKREIYFEPKKSIADIHYDFISELRSIGLTDVDWPFNTENLGYKSLSRYFRRLLKDYPAKYVEGRHGTESARRLRVGTGVEPLLRANVPSAILELDYVIIDAPGGIVIVSDSLGVEHRILAERWYVGILADEYDGAILGVSLALERSPSADTALQTILSSLQDECYDTTPILEELLPSGKCLMPSLLPQYQRQGCCLLRVDHGLCNLAEDFVNNVIDVMGCTVEFGELFAWWMRAVVERMIGVFHARGLHRFAFTCGSDADDTRRRDPEQKAESFEVRIEDMEALILSTLYEVNCALGKERFFGSTLLTVRTRFSADPGLGWLPRPLPKSTEAVARLLDHQVVVPVSGNAKKGIRPYLQYAKRKYTNPRIASDFSLLHKQVRLHIDRQDPRKAWASLADTGENLGALTVERRWREWRMSLRVSTMLTRHTCARPLDRGRSMPEAFLAAKADELIARKALGKGGMVRGAVDYARHKRSASKDGGQAEAPTDITSSVCPARNLFGIFRLSDDAVDTNHD
;
A
#
# COMPACT_ATOMS: atom_id res chain seq x y z
N MET A 1 21.19 17.84 50.98
CA MET A 1 22.16 17.46 49.93
C MET A 1 21.83 18.08 48.57
N LYS A 2 20.63 17.83 47.98
CA LYS A 2 20.23 18.43 46.69
C LYS A 2 20.45 19.95 46.62
N SER A 3 20.00 20.70 47.63
CA SER A 3 20.18 22.16 47.70
C SER A 3 21.66 22.59 47.75
N ALA A 4 22.53 21.82 48.41
CA ALA A 4 23.97 22.13 48.47
C ALA A 4 24.64 22.00 47.10
N ILE A 5 24.23 21.00 46.31
CA ILE A 5 24.73 20.79 44.94
C ILE A 5 24.18 21.84 43.99
N SER A 6 22.90 22.25 44.14
CA SER A 6 22.33 23.35 43.37
C SER A 6 23.03 24.68 43.62
N LEU A 7 23.35 24.99 44.88
CA LEU A 7 24.11 26.20 45.24
C LEU A 7 25.54 26.18 44.68
N TYR A 8 26.19 25.01 44.69
CA TYR A 8 27.49 24.84 44.03
C TYR A 8 27.41 25.10 42.53
N HIS A 9 26.38 24.57 41.85
CA HIS A 9 26.18 24.81 40.42
C HIS A 9 25.88 26.29 40.09
N ALA A 10 25.24 27.00 41.02
CA ALA A 10 25.01 28.45 40.93
C ALA A 10 26.24 29.30 41.24
N GLY A 11 27.41 28.69 41.48
CA GLY A 11 28.68 29.40 41.70
C GLY A 11 28.87 29.95 43.12
N VAL A 12 28.06 29.52 44.09
CA VAL A 12 28.19 29.94 45.50
C VAL A 12 29.41 29.25 46.14
N ASP A 13 30.18 30.00 46.92
CA ASP A 13 31.38 29.47 47.59
C ASP A 13 31.06 28.40 48.65
N PHE A 14 31.97 27.44 48.84
CA PHE A 14 31.78 26.33 49.76
C PHE A 14 31.60 26.75 51.23
N THR A 15 32.16 27.89 51.62
CA THR A 15 31.98 28.45 52.98
C THR A 15 30.52 28.82 53.24
N GLU A 16 29.88 29.47 52.26
CA GLU A 16 28.48 29.89 52.34
C GLU A 16 27.53 28.70 52.17
N ILE A 17 27.86 27.73 51.29
CA ILE A 17 27.12 26.47 51.16
C ILE A 17 27.11 25.70 52.48
N LYS A 18 28.25 25.63 53.17
CA LYS A 18 28.35 24.96 54.48
C LYS A 18 27.54 25.69 55.55
N LYS A 19 27.51 27.02 55.53
CA LYS A 19 26.71 27.84 56.45
C LYS A 19 25.21 27.61 56.26
N GLN A 20 24.74 27.55 55.01
CA GLN A 20 23.32 27.39 54.70
C GLN A 20 22.83 25.95 54.83
N THR A 21 23.63 24.97 54.40
CA THR A 21 23.19 23.56 54.28
C THR A 21 23.74 22.64 55.35
N LYS A 22 24.72 23.10 56.14
CA LYS A 22 25.48 22.32 57.14
C LYS A 22 26.24 21.12 56.57
N ILE A 23 26.44 21.07 55.26
CA ILE A 23 27.15 19.98 54.57
C ILE A 23 28.59 20.44 54.30
N SER A 24 29.56 19.56 54.56
CA SER A 24 30.97 19.86 54.33
C SER A 24 31.30 19.87 52.84
N GLU A 25 32.31 20.65 52.46
CA GLU A 25 32.83 20.71 51.09
C GLU A 25 33.18 19.32 50.54
N ASN A 26 33.87 18.50 51.34
CA ASN A 26 34.25 17.14 50.94
C ASN A 26 33.04 16.27 50.59
N GLU A 27 31.94 16.42 51.35
CA GLU A 27 30.72 15.65 51.11
C GLU A 27 29.99 16.15 49.86
N VAL A 28 29.94 17.48 49.64
CA VAL A 28 29.40 18.08 48.40
C VAL A 28 30.19 17.58 47.18
N ARG A 29 31.53 17.65 47.21
CA ARG A 29 32.40 17.14 46.13
C ARG A 29 32.26 15.63 45.92
N ARG A 30 32.03 14.85 46.99
CA ARG A 30 31.79 13.39 46.88
C ARG A 30 30.48 13.12 46.15
N GLU A 31 29.39 13.77 46.54
CA GLU A 31 28.08 13.57 45.93
C GLU A 31 28.02 14.09 44.50
N ILE A 32 28.70 15.19 44.17
CA ILE A 32 28.85 15.65 42.77
C ILE A 32 29.53 14.59 41.91
N ARG A 33 30.65 14.02 42.36
CA ARG A 33 31.33 12.93 41.63
C ARG A 33 30.41 11.73 41.43
N ARG A 34 29.59 11.40 42.43
CA ARG A 34 28.57 10.33 42.32
C ARG A 34 27.47 10.69 41.31
N CYS A 35 27.01 11.93 41.28
CA CYS A 35 26.01 12.42 40.32
C CYS A 35 26.54 12.41 38.88
N LEU A 36 27.82 12.68 38.68
CA LEU A 36 28.48 12.73 37.37
C LEU A 36 28.91 11.36 36.84
N THR A 37 28.79 10.30 37.64
CA THR A 37 29.15 8.95 37.18
C THR A 37 28.17 8.50 36.09
N PRO A 38 28.64 7.91 34.98
CA PRO A 38 27.78 7.31 33.96
C PRO A 38 26.91 6.21 34.56
N ASP A 39 25.63 6.15 34.18
CA ASP A 39 24.70 5.12 34.67
C ASP A 39 24.73 3.81 33.85
N GLY A 40 25.59 3.76 32.84
CA GLY A 40 25.72 2.62 31.91
C GLY A 40 24.68 2.59 30.80
N ARG A 41 23.77 3.57 30.72
CA ARG A 41 22.70 3.69 29.70
C ARG A 41 22.87 4.91 28.79
N GLY A 42 24.08 5.48 28.74
CA GLY A 42 24.38 6.70 27.97
C GLY A 42 23.98 8.01 28.67
N SER A 43 23.58 7.95 29.95
CA SER A 43 23.28 9.12 30.79
C SER A 43 24.15 9.13 32.05
N ILE A 44 24.11 10.22 32.81
CA ILE A 44 24.71 10.28 34.16
C ILE A 44 23.68 9.87 35.22
N PHE A 45 24.14 9.45 36.40
CA PHE A 45 23.24 9.14 37.52
C PHE A 45 22.43 10.38 37.97
N GLY A 46 23.01 11.58 37.91
CA GLY A 46 22.39 12.82 38.36
C GLY A 46 22.00 12.75 39.85
N PHE A 47 20.94 13.47 40.23
CA PHE A 47 20.46 13.49 41.62
C PHE A 47 20.00 12.12 42.16
N ARG A 48 19.80 11.11 41.30
CA ARG A 48 19.48 9.74 41.72
C ARG A 48 20.59 9.12 42.57
N ALA A 49 21.84 9.57 42.39
CA ALA A 49 22.98 9.11 43.17
C ALA A 49 22.89 9.44 44.67
N ILE A 50 22.11 10.48 45.03
CA ILE A 50 22.01 11.01 46.40
C ILE A 50 21.00 10.21 47.23
N VAL A 51 20.14 9.42 46.57
CA VAL A 51 19.17 8.57 47.26
C VAL A 51 19.92 7.60 48.17
N GLU A 52 19.42 7.45 49.39
CA GLU A 52 20.07 6.63 50.40
C GLU A 52 20.30 5.20 49.88
N ARG A 53 21.51 4.68 50.09
CA ARG A 53 21.95 3.33 49.63
C ARG A 53 21.98 3.14 48.10
N CYS A 54 21.89 4.21 47.31
CA CYS A 54 22.07 4.14 45.85
C CYS A 54 23.51 3.74 45.49
N ARG A 55 23.69 2.58 44.86
CA ARG A 55 25.00 2.11 44.41
C ARG A 55 25.32 2.69 43.03
N VAL A 56 26.37 3.51 42.99
CA VAL A 56 26.83 4.21 41.78
C VAL A 56 27.91 3.42 41.04
N ALA A 57 28.68 2.60 41.76
CA ALA A 57 29.70 1.70 41.21
C ALA A 57 29.25 0.23 41.32
N GLY A 58 29.63 -0.58 40.33
CA GLY A 58 29.46 -2.04 40.35
C GLY A 58 30.28 -2.69 41.46
N TYR A 59 29.82 -3.82 41.98
CA TYR A 59 30.58 -4.60 42.95
C TYR A 59 31.65 -5.43 42.23
N GLU A 60 32.92 -5.07 42.40
CA GLU A 60 34.06 -5.89 41.99
C GLU A 60 34.55 -6.72 43.17
N ARG A 61 34.58 -8.05 42.98
CA ARG A 61 34.98 -8.98 44.04
C ARG A 61 36.49 -9.17 44.01
N LYS A 62 37.16 -8.88 45.12
CA LYS A 62 38.62 -9.12 45.29
C LYS A 62 38.97 -10.42 46.04
N LYS A 63 37.98 -11.13 46.60
CA LYS A 63 38.18 -12.34 47.40
C LYS A 63 37.92 -13.61 46.58
N SER A 64 38.69 -14.66 46.83
CA SER A 64 38.58 -15.97 46.14
C SER A 64 37.21 -16.63 46.29
N THR A 65 36.79 -17.37 45.26
CA THR A 65 35.54 -18.15 45.15
C THR A 65 35.66 -19.57 45.70
N SER A 66 36.88 -20.13 45.76
CA SER A 66 37.11 -21.52 46.15
C SER A 66 37.04 -21.68 47.67
N ARG A 67 36.14 -22.56 48.10
CA ARG A 67 35.94 -22.93 49.52
C ARG A 67 35.13 -24.22 49.66
N PRO A 68 35.29 -24.97 50.76
CA PRO A 68 34.47 -26.14 51.05
C PRO A 68 32.99 -25.79 51.14
N LYS A 69 32.12 -26.74 50.76
CA LYS A 69 30.67 -26.59 50.82
C LYS A 69 30.21 -26.49 52.28
N THR A 70 29.74 -25.32 52.68
CA THR A 70 29.18 -25.07 54.02
C THR A 70 27.66 -24.88 53.96
N THR A 71 26.95 -25.19 55.03
CA THR A 71 25.48 -25.04 55.16
C THR A 71 25.00 -23.59 55.00
N LEU A 72 25.91 -22.61 55.06
CA LEU A 72 25.62 -21.18 54.92
C LEU A 72 26.37 -20.60 53.71
N SER A 73 25.63 -19.97 52.78
CA SER A 73 26.16 -19.45 51.50
C SER A 73 26.65 -17.99 51.56
N PHE A 74 27.04 -17.48 52.73
CA PHE A 74 27.49 -16.08 52.88
C PHE A 74 28.83 -15.82 52.16
N GLY A 75 28.97 -14.71 51.43
CA GLY A 75 30.26 -14.22 50.91
C GLY A 75 30.59 -14.55 49.44
N LEU A 76 29.69 -15.18 48.67
CA LEU A 76 29.86 -15.49 47.23
C LEU A 76 29.21 -14.48 46.27
N SER A 77 28.81 -13.31 46.76
CA SER A 77 28.33 -12.21 45.92
C SER A 77 29.39 -11.86 44.87
N GLY A 78 29.01 -11.80 43.58
CA GLY A 78 29.94 -11.50 42.48
C GLY A 78 30.70 -12.71 41.90
N ALA A 79 30.50 -13.93 42.41
CA ALA A 79 31.20 -15.13 41.92
C ALA A 79 30.93 -15.44 40.43
N LEU A 80 29.69 -15.22 39.95
CA LEU A 80 29.35 -15.38 38.53
C LEU A 80 30.10 -14.39 37.64
N SER A 81 30.24 -13.13 38.07
CA SER A 81 30.98 -12.12 37.31
C SER A 81 32.45 -12.49 37.18
N HIS A 82 33.07 -12.91 38.28
CA HIS A 82 34.46 -13.39 38.28
C HIS A 82 34.65 -14.59 37.35
N LEU A 83 33.74 -15.57 37.39
CA LEU A 83 33.80 -16.73 36.49
C LEU A 83 33.69 -16.31 35.02
N PHE A 84 32.84 -15.34 34.69
CA PHE A 84 32.72 -14.82 33.32
C PHE A 84 33.92 -13.98 32.88
N GLU A 85 34.66 -13.38 33.80
CA GLU A 85 35.93 -12.71 33.51
C GLU A 85 37.04 -13.72 33.22
N GLU A 86 37.07 -14.82 33.98
CA GLU A 86 38.01 -15.93 33.80
C GLU A 86 37.73 -16.76 32.54
N TYR A 87 36.45 -16.97 32.21
CA TYR A 87 35.99 -17.70 31.04
C TYR A 87 35.02 -16.86 30.18
N PRO A 88 35.51 -15.88 29.39
CA PRO A 88 34.66 -14.99 28.60
C PRO A 88 33.81 -15.70 27.53
N TYR A 89 34.25 -16.88 27.05
CA TYR A 89 33.50 -17.65 26.06
C TYR A 89 32.21 -18.25 26.65
N LEU A 90 32.22 -18.66 27.93
CA LEU A 90 31.03 -19.15 28.63
C LEU A 90 29.96 -18.07 28.69
N ARG A 91 30.38 -16.83 29.00
CA ARG A 91 29.49 -15.67 29.00
C ARG A 91 28.82 -15.48 27.65
N LYS A 92 29.60 -15.49 26.57
CA LYS A 92 29.07 -15.33 25.20
C LYS A 92 28.09 -16.45 24.83
N ARG A 93 28.41 -17.71 25.15
CA ARG A 93 27.53 -18.85 24.87
C ARG A 93 26.19 -18.71 25.59
N VAL A 94 26.23 -18.51 26.89
CA VAL A 94 25.06 -18.42 27.76
C VAL A 94 24.18 -17.21 27.38
N GLU A 95 24.79 -16.08 26.99
CA GLU A 95 24.07 -14.94 26.39
C GLU A 95 23.43 -15.30 25.05
N SER A 96 24.15 -16.00 24.16
CA SER A 96 23.62 -16.38 22.84
C SER A 96 22.46 -17.37 22.92
N GLU A 97 22.49 -18.32 23.85
CA GLU A 97 21.38 -19.24 24.14
C GLU A 97 20.19 -18.49 24.77
N PHE A 98 20.46 -17.51 25.63
CA PHE A 98 19.42 -16.68 26.22
C PHE A 98 18.74 -15.78 25.18
N PHE A 99 19.49 -15.19 24.26
CA PHE A 99 18.92 -14.36 23.18
C PHE A 99 18.40 -15.18 22.00
N GLY A 100 18.54 -16.50 21.97
CA GLY A 100 18.09 -17.30 20.82
C GLY A 100 18.91 -17.08 19.55
N THR A 101 20.18 -16.65 19.68
CA THR A 101 21.06 -16.29 18.55
C THR A 101 22.08 -17.37 18.17
N CYS A 102 22.08 -18.50 18.90
CA CYS A 102 22.91 -19.65 18.57
C CYS A 102 22.47 -20.28 17.24
N LYS A 103 23.26 -20.08 16.18
CA LYS A 103 23.13 -20.82 14.93
C LYS A 103 23.95 -22.11 15.02
N ARG A 104 23.35 -23.22 15.46
CA ARG A 104 23.92 -24.57 15.20
C ARG A 104 23.32 -25.08 13.89
N GLU A 105 24.15 -25.73 13.07
CA GLU A 105 23.86 -26.00 11.66
C GLU A 105 22.72 -26.99 11.38
N ILE A 106 22.18 -27.72 12.38
CA ILE A 106 21.24 -28.83 12.08
C ILE A 106 20.02 -28.91 13.00
N TYR A 107 20.15 -28.66 14.32
CA TYR A 107 19.00 -28.59 15.24
C TYR A 107 19.24 -27.53 16.31
N PHE A 108 18.41 -26.48 16.31
CA PHE A 108 18.44 -25.41 17.30
C PHE A 108 17.08 -25.28 17.97
N GLU A 109 17.07 -25.29 19.30
CA GLU A 109 15.87 -24.95 20.07
C GLU A 109 15.84 -23.42 20.29
N PRO A 110 14.97 -22.67 19.60
CA PRO A 110 14.95 -21.22 19.67
C PRO A 110 14.54 -20.66 21.04
N LYS A 111 13.94 -21.49 21.90
CA LYS A 111 13.36 -21.08 23.19
C LYS A 111 13.87 -21.95 24.36
N LYS A 112 15.18 -22.16 24.48
CA LYS A 112 15.75 -22.85 25.64
C LYS A 112 15.30 -22.22 26.96
N SER A 113 14.82 -23.06 27.87
CA SER A 113 14.46 -22.62 29.21
C SER A 113 15.72 -22.22 29.99
N ILE A 114 15.56 -21.42 31.04
CA ILE A 114 16.69 -21.05 31.91
C ILE A 114 17.28 -22.30 32.60
N ALA A 115 16.46 -23.33 32.84
CA ALA A 115 16.91 -24.59 33.42
C ALA A 115 17.82 -25.36 32.45
N ASP A 116 17.50 -25.41 31.16
CA ASP A 116 18.31 -26.12 30.16
C ASP A 116 19.64 -25.40 29.92
N ILE A 117 19.62 -24.06 29.85
CA ILE A 117 20.85 -23.26 29.75
C ILE A 117 21.73 -23.48 31.00
N HIS A 118 21.12 -23.57 32.18
CA HIS A 118 21.84 -23.87 33.42
C HIS A 118 22.43 -25.28 33.42
N TYR A 119 21.69 -26.28 32.93
CA TYR A 119 22.19 -27.65 32.80
C TYR A 119 23.44 -27.70 31.92
N ASP A 120 23.39 -27.11 30.73
CA ASP A 120 24.52 -27.05 29.80
C ASP A 120 25.70 -26.27 30.39
N PHE A 121 25.43 -25.18 31.11
CA PHE A 121 26.43 -24.39 31.83
C PHE A 121 27.17 -25.21 32.89
N ILE A 122 26.45 -26.04 33.66
CA ILE A 122 27.06 -26.89 34.68
C ILE A 122 27.87 -28.03 34.07
N SER A 123 27.35 -28.66 33.02
CA SER A 123 28.05 -29.74 32.31
C SER A 123 29.39 -29.28 31.75
N GLU A 124 29.43 -28.09 31.15
CA GLU A 124 30.66 -27.51 30.61
C GLU A 124 31.64 -27.08 31.71
N LEU A 125 31.17 -26.57 32.84
CA LEU A 125 32.07 -26.28 33.97
C LEU A 125 32.75 -27.53 34.53
N ARG A 126 32.08 -28.69 34.49
CA ARG A 126 32.73 -29.97 34.82
C ARG A 126 33.78 -30.37 33.79
N SER A 127 33.51 -30.18 32.49
CA SER A 127 34.48 -30.55 31.45
C SER A 127 35.74 -29.67 31.47
N ILE A 128 35.64 -28.43 31.95
CA ILE A 128 36.78 -27.51 32.19
C ILE A 128 37.61 -27.93 33.41
N GLY A 129 37.10 -28.83 34.26
CA GLY A 129 37.80 -29.37 35.41
C GLY A 129 37.47 -28.71 36.75
N LEU A 130 36.40 -27.91 36.84
CA LEU A 130 35.98 -27.32 38.11
C LEU A 130 35.45 -28.40 39.08
N THR A 131 35.88 -28.29 40.32
CA THR A 131 35.61 -29.30 41.37
C THR A 131 34.57 -28.82 42.37
N ASP A 132 34.24 -29.66 43.36
CA ASP A 132 33.21 -29.35 44.37
C ASP A 132 33.59 -28.20 45.32
N VAL A 133 34.87 -27.81 45.34
CA VAL A 133 35.32 -26.63 46.09
C VAL A 133 35.15 -25.32 45.32
N ASP A 134 34.93 -25.41 44.01
CA ASP A 134 34.81 -24.25 43.13
C ASP A 134 33.36 -23.81 42.98
N TRP A 135 33.16 -22.52 42.70
CA TRP A 135 31.84 -22.01 42.34
C TRP A 135 31.52 -22.49 40.91
N PRO A 136 30.31 -23.02 40.62
CA PRO A 136 29.11 -23.00 41.45
C PRO A 136 28.85 -24.27 42.29
N PHE A 137 29.67 -25.31 42.20
CA PHE A 137 29.46 -26.61 42.85
C PHE A 137 29.47 -26.55 44.39
N ASN A 138 30.19 -25.57 44.92
CA ASN A 138 30.22 -25.25 46.35
C ASN A 138 28.94 -24.53 46.87
N THR A 139 27.88 -24.43 46.05
CA THR A 139 26.58 -23.86 46.43
C THR A 139 25.44 -24.87 46.34
N GLU A 140 24.35 -24.65 47.08
CA GLU A 140 23.19 -25.56 47.13
C GLU A 140 22.44 -25.63 45.79
N ASN A 141 22.27 -24.50 45.11
CA ASN A 141 21.52 -24.41 43.86
C ASN A 141 22.41 -24.44 42.60
N LEU A 142 23.68 -24.80 42.76
CA LEU A 142 24.66 -24.81 41.67
C LEU A 142 24.65 -23.49 40.87
N GLY A 143 24.51 -22.34 41.54
CA GLY A 143 24.53 -21.03 40.88
C GLY A 143 23.28 -20.67 40.07
N TYR A 144 22.24 -21.52 40.04
CA TYR A 144 21.00 -21.28 39.25
C TYR A 144 20.36 -19.92 39.53
N LYS A 145 20.23 -19.52 40.82
CA LYS A 145 19.65 -18.21 41.18
C LYS A 145 20.52 -17.03 40.71
N SER A 146 21.84 -17.20 40.70
CA SER A 146 22.77 -16.18 40.21
C SER A 146 22.65 -16.01 38.71
N LEU A 147 22.61 -17.11 37.97
CA LEU A 147 22.42 -17.12 36.52
C LEU A 147 21.03 -16.57 36.13
N SER A 148 19.97 -16.97 36.82
CA SER A 148 18.62 -16.44 36.63
C SER A 148 18.56 -14.92 36.86
N ARG A 149 19.25 -14.40 37.89
CA ARG A 149 19.32 -12.96 38.16
C ARG A 149 20.10 -12.23 37.07
N TYR A 150 21.16 -12.85 36.55
CA TYR A 150 21.93 -12.33 35.42
C TYR A 150 21.05 -12.18 34.17
N PHE A 151 20.28 -13.20 33.82
CA PHE A 151 19.34 -13.14 32.70
C PHE A 151 18.23 -12.09 32.87
N ARG A 152 17.67 -11.94 34.08
CA ARG A 152 16.71 -10.84 34.33
C ARG A 152 17.34 -9.46 34.13
N ARG A 153 18.62 -9.31 34.47
CA ARG A 153 19.35 -8.06 34.22
C ARG A 153 19.58 -7.84 32.73
N LEU A 154 20.00 -8.87 32.00
CA LEU A 154 20.14 -8.83 30.54
C LEU A 154 18.85 -8.47 29.83
N LEU A 155 17.72 -9.06 30.24
CA LEU A 155 16.40 -8.69 29.72
C LEU A 155 16.08 -7.20 29.96
N LYS A 156 16.40 -6.70 31.16
CA LYS A 156 16.16 -5.29 31.51
C LYS A 156 17.04 -4.32 30.71
N ASP A 157 18.27 -4.72 30.43
CA ASP A 157 19.25 -3.87 29.74
C ASP A 157 19.13 -3.98 28.21
N TYR A 158 18.70 -5.13 27.69
CA TYR A 158 18.56 -5.42 26.26
C TYR A 158 17.20 -6.07 25.91
N PRO A 159 16.07 -5.41 26.19
CA PRO A 159 14.73 -6.00 25.97
C PRO A 159 14.44 -6.25 24.49
N ALA A 160 14.85 -5.34 23.59
CA ALA A 160 14.64 -5.50 22.14
C ALA A 160 15.31 -6.76 21.57
N LYS A 161 16.58 -6.99 21.93
CA LYS A 161 17.35 -8.19 21.53
C LYS A 161 16.71 -9.49 22.02
N TYR A 162 16.17 -9.48 23.23
CA TYR A 162 15.46 -10.64 23.80
C TYR A 162 14.17 -10.94 23.05
N VAL A 163 13.35 -9.91 22.82
CA VAL A 163 12.06 -10.08 22.13
C VAL A 163 12.27 -10.53 20.68
N GLU A 164 13.25 -9.95 19.98
CA GLU A 164 13.55 -10.30 18.59
C GLU A 164 13.95 -11.77 18.45
N GLY A 165 14.89 -12.23 19.26
CA GLY A 165 15.40 -13.59 19.13
C GLY A 165 14.45 -14.68 19.64
N ARG A 166 13.55 -14.37 20.59
CA ARG A 166 12.61 -15.37 21.16
C ARG A 166 11.17 -15.29 20.69
N HIS A 167 10.70 -14.10 20.36
CA HIS A 167 9.32 -13.83 19.98
C HIS A 167 9.18 -13.30 18.55
N GLY A 168 10.28 -13.28 17.80
CA GLY A 168 10.34 -12.88 16.40
C GLY A 168 10.39 -11.37 16.19
N THR A 169 10.61 -11.01 14.94
CA THR A 169 10.77 -9.62 14.48
C THR A 169 9.53 -8.76 14.72
N GLU A 170 8.32 -9.30 14.54
CA GLU A 170 7.06 -8.58 14.77
C GLU A 170 6.85 -8.18 16.24
N SER A 171 7.21 -9.06 17.19
CA SER A 171 7.10 -8.74 18.62
C SER A 171 8.11 -7.66 19.02
N ALA A 172 9.33 -7.71 18.46
CA ALA A 172 10.37 -6.70 18.74
C ALA A 172 10.01 -5.33 18.18
N ARG A 173 9.31 -5.32 17.05
CA ARG A 173 8.72 -4.15 16.41
C ARG A 173 7.64 -3.50 17.28
N ARG A 174 6.70 -4.28 17.84
CA ARG A 174 5.70 -3.77 18.80
C ARG A 174 6.32 -3.13 20.05
N LEU A 175 7.49 -3.60 20.49
CA LEU A 175 8.22 -3.01 21.61
C LEU A 175 8.70 -1.56 21.33
N ARG A 176 8.77 -1.14 20.06
CA ARG A 176 9.15 0.23 19.67
C ARG A 176 8.00 1.23 19.86
N VAL A 177 6.79 0.75 20.15
CA VAL A 177 5.57 1.54 20.35
C VAL A 177 5.36 1.81 21.83
N GLY A 178 4.66 2.90 22.16
CA GLY A 178 4.34 3.22 23.56
C GLY A 178 5.55 3.63 24.38
N THR A 179 6.61 4.12 23.73
CA THR A 179 7.82 4.66 24.37
C THR A 179 7.53 5.92 25.19
N GLY A 180 6.38 6.55 24.99
CA GLY A 180 6.03 7.85 25.56
C GLY A 180 6.86 9.01 24.98
N VAL A 181 7.72 8.73 24.00
CA VAL A 181 8.41 9.75 23.22
C VAL A 181 7.43 10.26 22.19
N GLU A 182 7.15 11.55 22.26
CA GLU A 182 6.18 12.13 21.37
C GLU A 182 6.80 12.40 19.98
N PRO A 183 6.05 12.16 18.89
CA PRO A 183 6.56 12.43 17.55
C PRO A 183 6.75 13.94 17.31
N LEU A 184 7.74 14.25 16.48
CA LEU A 184 8.13 15.61 16.08
C LEU A 184 6.98 16.35 15.37
N LEU A 185 6.27 15.65 14.49
CA LEU A 185 5.11 16.16 13.76
C LEU A 185 3.84 15.47 14.25
N ARG A 186 2.83 16.27 14.60
CA ARG A 186 1.52 15.81 15.07
C ARG A 186 0.42 16.61 14.42
N ALA A 187 -0.66 15.92 14.07
CA ALA A 187 -1.89 16.57 13.66
C ALA A 187 -2.57 17.17 14.89
N ASN A 188 -2.72 18.49 14.92
CA ASN A 188 -3.38 19.22 16.03
C ASN A 188 -4.73 19.83 15.62
N VAL A 189 -5.04 19.85 14.32
CA VAL A 189 -6.31 20.31 13.75
C VAL A 189 -6.68 19.42 12.58
N PRO A 190 -7.97 19.32 12.22
CA PRO A 190 -8.41 18.61 11.04
C PRO A 190 -7.72 19.11 9.76
N SER A 191 -7.43 18.17 8.86
CA SER A 191 -6.86 18.36 7.53
C SER A 191 -5.44 18.96 7.52
N ALA A 192 -4.73 18.84 8.64
CA ALA A 192 -3.31 19.19 8.71
C ALA A 192 -2.42 18.06 8.15
N ILE A 193 -2.64 16.84 8.63
CA ILE A 193 -1.90 15.65 8.20
C ILE A 193 -2.90 14.59 7.77
N LEU A 194 -2.71 14.08 6.55
CA LEU A 194 -3.51 13.00 5.99
C LEU A 194 -2.67 11.75 5.86
N GLU A 195 -3.32 10.59 5.97
CA GLU A 195 -2.71 9.28 5.79
C GLU A 195 -3.38 8.56 4.61
N LEU A 196 -2.59 8.10 3.66
CA LEU A 196 -3.03 7.22 2.59
C LEU A 196 -2.63 5.80 2.91
N ASP A 197 -3.61 4.89 2.91
CA ASP A 197 -3.37 3.47 3.14
C ASP A 197 -4.32 2.58 2.32
N TYR A 198 -4.03 1.29 2.30
CA TYR A 198 -4.80 0.29 1.55
C TYR A 198 -5.26 -0.84 2.47
N VAL A 199 -6.57 -1.06 2.48
CA VAL A 199 -7.18 -2.18 3.17
C VAL A 199 -7.38 -3.33 2.19
N ILE A 200 -6.86 -4.52 2.53
CA ILE A 200 -7.18 -5.75 1.80
C ILE A 200 -8.56 -6.22 2.26
N ILE A 201 -9.45 -6.49 1.31
CA ILE A 201 -10.69 -7.20 1.58
C ILE A 201 -10.36 -8.70 1.58
N ASP A 202 -10.55 -9.37 2.72
CA ASP A 202 -10.27 -10.80 2.93
C ASP A 202 -11.34 -11.71 2.28
N ALA A 203 -11.56 -11.52 0.99
CA ALA A 203 -12.34 -12.40 0.14
C ALA A 203 -11.36 -13.18 -0.77
N PRO A 204 -11.42 -14.52 -0.82
CA PRO A 204 -10.68 -15.26 -1.83
C PRO A 204 -11.11 -14.72 -3.21
N GLY A 205 -10.13 -14.47 -4.08
CA GLY A 205 -10.39 -13.85 -5.38
C GLY A 205 -11.58 -14.52 -6.09
N GLY A 206 -12.54 -13.74 -6.57
CA GLY A 206 -13.83 -14.24 -7.02
C GLY A 206 -14.22 -13.67 -8.39
N ILE A 207 -15.34 -14.14 -8.93
CA ILE A 207 -15.91 -13.60 -10.15
C ILE A 207 -16.62 -12.29 -9.81
N VAL A 208 -16.09 -11.19 -10.33
CA VAL A 208 -16.72 -9.87 -10.30
C VAL A 208 -17.68 -9.77 -11.48
N ILE A 209 -18.95 -9.52 -11.18
CA ILE A 209 -19.93 -9.15 -12.18
C ILE A 209 -19.88 -7.63 -12.34
N VAL A 210 -19.73 -7.19 -13.58
CA VAL A 210 -19.80 -5.78 -13.95
C VAL A 210 -20.90 -5.64 -14.99
N SER A 211 -21.84 -4.73 -14.75
CA SER A 211 -22.85 -4.39 -15.75
C SER A 211 -22.31 -3.34 -16.72
N ASP A 212 -22.50 -3.55 -18.02
CA ASP A 212 -22.23 -2.48 -18.99
C ASP A 212 -23.43 -1.52 -19.15
N SER A 213 -23.24 -0.49 -19.97
CA SER A 213 -24.28 0.53 -20.23
C SER A 213 -25.56 -0.01 -20.89
N LEU A 214 -25.55 -1.26 -21.38
CA LEU A 214 -26.72 -1.94 -21.94
C LEU A 214 -27.35 -2.92 -20.94
N GLY A 215 -26.84 -2.98 -19.71
CA GLY A 215 -27.28 -3.94 -18.69
C GLY A 215 -26.76 -5.35 -18.92
N VAL A 216 -25.79 -5.55 -19.81
CA VAL A 216 -25.17 -6.87 -20.01
C VAL A 216 -24.14 -7.09 -18.91
N GLU A 217 -24.25 -8.22 -18.24
CA GLU A 217 -23.33 -8.63 -17.17
C GLU A 217 -22.08 -9.29 -17.74
N HIS A 218 -20.93 -8.81 -17.31
CA HIS A 218 -19.62 -9.35 -17.65
C HIS A 218 -18.94 -9.92 -16.42
N ARG A 219 -18.43 -11.15 -16.54
CA ARG A 219 -17.74 -11.87 -15.47
C ARG A 219 -16.23 -11.71 -15.58
N ILE A 220 -15.60 -11.15 -14.55
CA ILE A 220 -14.16 -10.89 -14.48
C ILE A 220 -13.59 -11.61 -13.25
N LEU A 221 -12.54 -12.40 -13.41
CA LEU A 221 -11.84 -12.95 -12.26
C LEU A 221 -10.96 -11.86 -11.61
N ALA A 222 -11.24 -11.50 -10.35
CA ALA A 222 -10.39 -10.62 -9.56
C ALA A 222 -9.60 -11.45 -8.53
N GLU A 223 -8.27 -11.41 -8.61
CA GLU A 223 -7.41 -12.19 -7.69
C GLU A 223 -7.43 -11.65 -6.26
N ARG A 224 -7.48 -10.31 -6.11
CA ARG A 224 -7.51 -9.59 -4.83
C ARG A 224 -8.25 -8.27 -4.98
N TRP A 225 -8.69 -7.75 -3.83
CA TRP A 225 -9.42 -6.51 -3.70
C TRP A 225 -8.74 -5.62 -2.67
N TYR A 226 -8.46 -4.39 -3.07
CA TYR A 226 -7.91 -3.37 -2.19
C TYR A 226 -8.85 -2.17 -2.17
N VAL A 227 -9.04 -1.60 -0.99
CA VAL A 227 -9.70 -0.31 -0.81
C VAL A 227 -8.63 0.70 -0.41
N GLY A 228 -8.31 1.63 -1.30
CA GLY A 228 -7.48 2.78 -0.99
C GLY A 228 -8.28 3.77 -0.17
N ILE A 229 -7.71 4.25 0.94
CA ILE A 229 -8.38 5.15 1.87
C ILE A 229 -7.46 6.32 2.21
N LEU A 230 -7.99 7.53 2.08
CA LEU A 230 -7.36 8.75 2.54
C LEU A 230 -8.08 9.20 3.81
N ALA A 231 -7.37 9.14 4.94
CA ALA A 231 -7.91 9.48 6.25
C ALA A 231 -7.16 10.63 6.91
N ASP A 232 -7.81 11.29 7.86
CA ASP A 232 -7.21 12.34 8.66
C ASP A 232 -6.56 11.79 9.93
N GLU A 233 -5.32 12.16 10.21
CA GLU A 233 -4.62 11.69 11.42
C GLU A 233 -5.24 12.26 12.71
N TYR A 234 -5.75 13.49 12.67
CA TYR A 234 -6.27 14.17 13.87
C TYR A 234 -7.55 13.53 14.38
N ASP A 235 -8.55 13.27 13.55
CA ASP A 235 -9.83 12.72 14.00
C ASP A 235 -10.13 11.32 13.47
N GLY A 236 -9.45 10.88 12.42
CA GLY A 236 -9.71 9.63 11.71
C GLY A 236 -10.83 9.72 10.69
N ALA A 237 -11.25 10.93 10.30
CA ALA A 237 -12.29 11.10 9.29
C ALA A 237 -11.79 10.64 7.91
N ILE A 238 -12.69 10.03 7.15
CA ILE A 238 -12.41 9.53 5.82
C ILE A 238 -12.71 10.63 4.80
N LEU A 239 -11.69 10.99 4.03
CA LEU A 239 -11.74 12.07 3.04
C LEU A 239 -11.79 11.57 1.61
N GLY A 240 -11.19 10.42 1.33
CA GLY A 240 -11.12 9.85 -0.02
C GLY A 240 -11.11 8.33 0.00
N VAL A 241 -11.59 7.73 -1.10
CA VAL A 241 -11.70 6.30 -1.31
C VAL A 241 -11.41 5.92 -2.76
N SER A 242 -10.85 4.73 -2.97
CA SER A 242 -10.91 4.06 -4.28
C SER A 242 -10.95 2.54 -4.14
N LEU A 243 -11.62 1.87 -5.09
CA LEU A 243 -11.65 0.41 -5.19
C LEU A 243 -10.65 -0.09 -6.24
N ALA A 244 -9.82 -1.06 -5.88
CA ALA A 244 -8.81 -1.62 -6.76
C ALA A 244 -8.93 -3.15 -6.90
N LEU A 245 -9.21 -3.59 -8.13
CA LEU A 245 -9.33 -5.00 -8.54
C LEU A 245 -8.00 -5.55 -9.09
N GLU A 246 -6.89 -5.20 -8.47
CA GLU A 246 -5.54 -5.52 -8.94
C GLU A 246 -4.79 -6.40 -7.93
N ARG A 247 -3.74 -7.08 -8.40
CA ARG A 247 -2.89 -7.94 -7.55
C ARG A 247 -2.26 -7.20 -6.38
N SER A 248 -1.95 -5.93 -6.60
CA SER A 248 -1.34 -5.02 -5.63
C SER A 248 -1.69 -3.59 -6.01
N PRO A 249 -1.92 -2.68 -5.05
CA PRO A 249 -2.16 -1.28 -5.32
C PRO A 249 -1.07 -0.67 -6.22
N SER A 250 -1.50 0.07 -7.24
CA SER A 250 -0.64 0.83 -8.15
C SER A 250 -0.63 2.32 -7.80
N ALA A 251 0.35 3.06 -8.34
CA ALA A 251 0.40 4.53 -8.23
C ALA A 251 -0.92 5.17 -8.72
N ASP A 252 -1.56 4.57 -9.74
CA ASP A 252 -2.87 5.00 -10.22
C ASP A 252 -3.97 4.88 -9.16
N THR A 253 -3.98 3.81 -8.36
CA THR A 253 -4.93 3.67 -7.23
C THR A 253 -4.65 4.70 -6.15
N ALA A 254 -3.37 4.97 -5.87
CA ALA A 254 -2.96 6.01 -4.94
C ALA A 254 -3.50 7.39 -5.35
N LEU A 255 -3.21 7.81 -6.57
CA LEU A 255 -3.66 9.09 -7.13
C LEU A 255 -5.19 9.17 -7.19
N GLN A 256 -5.88 8.08 -7.56
CA GLN A 256 -7.34 8.05 -7.60
C GLN A 256 -7.97 8.25 -6.22
N THR A 257 -7.37 7.65 -5.18
CA THR A 257 -7.84 7.80 -3.80
C THR A 257 -7.74 9.26 -3.37
N ILE A 258 -6.62 9.93 -3.69
CA ILE A 258 -6.44 11.35 -3.39
C ILE A 258 -7.43 12.20 -4.20
N LEU A 259 -7.55 11.94 -5.51
CA LEU A 259 -8.46 12.66 -6.40
C LEU A 259 -9.91 12.61 -5.92
N SER A 260 -10.36 11.47 -5.39
CA SER A 260 -11.72 11.32 -4.86
C SER A 260 -12.04 12.26 -3.70
N SER A 261 -11.04 12.73 -2.94
CA SER A 261 -11.25 13.71 -1.86
C SER A 261 -11.40 15.15 -2.35
N LEU A 262 -11.03 15.40 -3.62
CA LEU A 262 -11.06 16.71 -4.26
C LEU A 262 -12.26 16.87 -5.21
N GLN A 263 -12.89 15.77 -5.61
CA GLN A 263 -14.02 15.76 -6.52
C GLN A 263 -15.33 15.56 -5.76
N ASP A 264 -16.43 15.98 -6.39
CA ASP A 264 -17.76 15.63 -5.89
C ASP A 264 -17.99 14.12 -6.06
N GLU A 265 -18.50 13.49 -5.00
CA GLU A 265 -18.88 12.09 -5.03
C GLU A 265 -19.90 11.84 -6.14
N CYS A 266 -19.57 10.89 -7.03
CA CYS A 266 -20.43 10.51 -8.12
C CYS A 266 -20.36 8.99 -8.29
N TYR A 267 -21.36 8.31 -7.73
CA TYR A 267 -21.53 6.86 -7.83
C TYR A 267 -22.68 6.53 -8.77
N ASP A 268 -22.65 5.34 -9.36
CA ASP A 268 -23.81 4.82 -10.07
C ASP A 268 -24.88 4.38 -9.06
N THR A 269 -26.10 4.89 -9.23
CA THR A 269 -27.18 4.63 -8.29
C THR A 269 -27.73 3.22 -8.51
N THR A 270 -27.70 2.40 -7.46
CA THR A 270 -28.36 1.09 -7.42
C THR A 270 -29.37 1.04 -6.29
N PRO A 271 -30.40 0.18 -6.36
CA PRO A 271 -31.39 0.04 -5.28
C PRO A 271 -30.75 -0.25 -3.92
N ILE A 272 -29.68 -1.06 -3.89
CA ILE A 272 -28.94 -1.38 -2.67
C ILE A 272 -28.18 -0.16 -2.16
N LEU A 273 -27.54 0.62 -3.04
CA LEU A 273 -26.87 1.85 -2.64
C LEU A 273 -27.85 2.88 -2.07
N GLU A 274 -29.03 3.03 -2.67
CA GLU A 274 -30.07 3.95 -2.16
C GLU A 274 -30.58 3.52 -0.78
N GLU A 275 -30.72 2.22 -0.54
CA GLU A 275 -31.12 1.68 0.75
C GLU A 275 -30.03 1.88 1.83
N LEU A 276 -28.77 1.58 1.49
CA LEU A 276 -27.65 1.61 2.44
C LEU A 276 -27.05 3.00 2.65
N LEU A 277 -27.15 3.88 1.66
CA LEU A 277 -26.63 5.25 1.69
C LEU A 277 -27.65 6.25 1.11
N PRO A 278 -28.76 6.54 1.82
CA PRO A 278 -29.80 7.44 1.32
C PRO A 278 -29.34 8.87 1.01
N SER A 279 -28.25 9.32 1.66
CA SER A 279 -27.65 10.64 1.42
C SER A 279 -26.89 10.72 0.09
N GLY A 280 -26.54 9.58 -0.52
CA GLY A 280 -25.66 9.47 -1.69
C GLY A 280 -24.21 9.94 -1.45
N LYS A 281 -23.85 10.29 -0.22
CA LYS A 281 -22.55 10.90 0.15
C LYS A 281 -22.00 10.26 1.41
N CYS A 282 -20.73 9.88 1.39
CA CYS A 282 -20.06 9.23 2.52
C CYS A 282 -18.78 9.95 2.98
N LEU A 283 -18.13 10.71 2.09
CA LEU A 283 -16.84 11.32 2.37
C LEU A 283 -17.02 12.65 3.09
N MET A 284 -16.13 12.94 4.04
CA MET A 284 -16.23 14.14 4.86
C MET A 284 -16.25 15.46 4.05
N PRO A 285 -15.48 15.63 2.95
CA PRO A 285 -15.56 16.82 2.10
C PRO A 285 -16.94 17.03 1.46
N SER A 286 -17.67 15.96 1.15
CA SER A 286 -19.01 16.04 0.55
C SER A 286 -20.11 16.25 1.58
N LEU A 287 -19.91 15.72 2.79
CA LEU A 287 -20.82 15.88 3.93
C LEU A 287 -20.73 17.29 4.52
N LEU A 288 -19.54 17.91 4.51
CA LEU A 288 -19.31 19.28 4.99
C LEU A 288 -18.66 20.13 3.90
N PRO A 289 -19.44 21.00 3.21
CA PRO A 289 -18.92 21.84 2.12
C PRO A 289 -17.72 22.72 2.49
N GLN A 290 -17.58 23.09 3.77
CA GLN A 290 -16.42 23.85 4.26
C GLN A 290 -15.10 23.07 4.12
N TYR A 291 -15.17 21.74 4.02
CA TYR A 291 -14.02 20.84 3.82
C TYR A 291 -13.84 20.41 2.37
N GLN A 292 -14.64 20.93 1.43
CA GLN A 292 -14.49 20.60 0.01
C GLN A 292 -13.13 21.09 -0.49
N ARG A 293 -12.40 20.21 -1.19
CA ARG A 293 -11.09 20.51 -1.80
C ARG A 293 -10.05 21.07 -0.82
N GLN A 294 -10.08 20.65 0.45
CA GLN A 294 -9.05 21.03 1.41
C GLN A 294 -7.70 20.40 1.08
N GLY A 295 -6.65 21.21 1.01
CA GLY A 295 -5.27 20.71 0.97
C GLY A 295 -4.80 20.21 2.34
N CYS A 296 -3.65 19.56 2.37
CA CYS A 296 -2.98 19.17 3.61
C CYS A 296 -1.55 19.74 3.67
N CYS A 297 -0.98 19.82 4.87
CA CYS A 297 0.42 20.23 5.01
C CYS A 297 1.35 19.03 4.76
N LEU A 298 0.93 17.85 5.22
CA LEU A 298 1.70 16.62 5.17
C LEU A 298 0.78 15.47 4.72
N LEU A 299 1.24 14.68 3.76
CA LEU A 299 0.64 13.42 3.38
C LEU A 299 1.58 12.30 3.81
N ARG A 300 1.13 11.46 4.75
CA ARG A 300 1.81 10.24 5.16
C ARG A 300 1.40 9.09 4.27
N VAL A 301 2.38 8.40 3.73
CA VAL A 301 2.21 7.22 2.89
C VAL A 301 3.05 6.07 3.44
N ASP A 302 2.69 4.83 3.12
CA ASP A 302 3.59 3.70 3.38
C ASP A 302 4.75 3.66 2.37
N HIS A 303 5.73 2.80 2.64
CA HIS A 303 6.79 2.44 1.69
C HIS A 303 6.30 1.46 0.59
N GLY A 304 5.00 1.44 0.28
CA GLY A 304 4.46 0.65 -0.82
C GLY A 304 5.04 1.10 -2.15
N LEU A 305 5.28 0.15 -3.07
CA LEU A 305 5.82 0.47 -4.40
C LEU A 305 4.97 1.48 -5.18
N CYS A 306 3.65 1.51 -4.94
CA CYS A 306 2.74 2.51 -5.51
C CYS A 306 3.06 3.95 -5.09
N ASN A 307 3.49 4.13 -3.84
CA ASN A 307 3.74 5.44 -3.25
C ASN A 307 5.18 5.93 -3.50
N LEU A 308 6.09 5.02 -3.87
CA LEU A 308 7.47 5.35 -4.21
C LEU A 308 7.66 5.82 -5.67
N ALA A 309 6.62 5.72 -6.51
CA ALA A 309 6.70 6.18 -7.89
C ALA A 309 6.94 7.70 -7.94
N GLU A 310 7.93 8.13 -8.72
CA GLU A 310 8.28 9.55 -8.88
C GLU A 310 7.07 10.36 -9.38
N ASP A 311 6.33 9.81 -10.35
CA ASP A 311 5.10 10.40 -10.85
C ASP A 311 4.05 10.58 -9.74
N PHE A 312 3.93 9.63 -8.81
CA PHE A 312 2.99 9.78 -7.69
C PHE A 312 3.38 10.97 -6.81
N VAL A 313 4.63 11.00 -6.35
CA VAL A 313 5.10 12.03 -5.41
C VAL A 313 4.99 13.42 -6.04
N ASN A 314 5.49 13.59 -7.27
CA ASN A 314 5.48 14.88 -7.96
C ASN A 314 4.05 15.37 -8.22
N ASN A 315 3.17 14.51 -8.75
CA ASN A 315 1.80 14.90 -9.05
C ASN A 315 1.03 15.27 -7.78
N VAL A 316 1.26 14.57 -6.67
CA VAL A 316 0.61 14.89 -5.38
C VAL A 316 1.11 16.22 -4.85
N ILE A 317 2.42 16.47 -4.86
CA ILE A 317 2.99 17.75 -4.40
C ILE A 317 2.45 18.91 -5.24
N ASP A 318 2.44 18.76 -6.56
CA ASP A 318 1.98 19.82 -7.49
C ASP A 318 0.49 20.14 -7.34
N VAL A 319 -0.35 19.15 -7.01
CA VAL A 319 -1.80 19.32 -6.90
C VAL A 319 -2.24 19.73 -5.50
N MET A 320 -1.71 19.06 -4.46
CA MET A 320 -2.11 19.28 -3.07
C MET A 320 -1.31 20.41 -2.39
N GLY A 321 -0.11 20.74 -2.90
CA GLY A 321 0.80 21.68 -2.26
C GLY A 321 1.33 21.18 -0.91
N CYS A 322 1.40 19.86 -0.72
CA CYS A 322 1.79 19.24 0.54
C CYS A 322 3.22 18.66 0.49
N THR A 323 3.76 18.31 1.65
CA THR A 323 4.95 17.46 1.76
C THR A 323 4.53 16.00 1.85
N VAL A 324 5.25 15.08 1.18
CA VAL A 324 5.02 13.63 1.30
C VAL A 324 6.03 13.06 2.29
N GLU A 325 5.54 12.41 3.34
CA GLU A 325 6.34 11.68 4.33
C GLU A 325 6.11 10.18 4.18
N PHE A 326 7.20 9.43 4.04
CA PHE A 326 7.16 7.97 4.05
C PHE A 326 7.31 7.49 5.49
N GLY A 327 6.28 6.79 6.01
CA GLY A 327 6.28 6.26 7.37
C GLY A 327 7.33 5.16 7.59
N GLU A 328 7.64 4.79 8.84
CA GLU A 328 8.64 3.74 9.09
C GLU A 328 8.28 2.40 8.43
N LEU A 329 9.29 1.75 7.83
CA LEU A 329 9.15 0.43 7.20
C LEU A 329 8.51 -0.58 8.16
N PHE A 330 7.39 -1.18 7.72
CA PHE A 330 6.66 -2.26 8.40
C PHE A 330 5.97 -1.89 9.72
N ALA A 331 5.60 -0.63 9.95
CA ALA A 331 4.94 -0.18 11.17
C ALA A 331 3.40 -0.10 11.10
N TRP A 332 2.77 -1.19 10.66
CA TRP A 332 1.31 -1.28 10.46
C TRP A 332 0.50 -1.03 11.75
N TRP A 333 1.05 -1.34 12.93
CA TRP A 333 0.44 -1.11 14.26
C TRP A 333 0.31 0.37 14.65
N MET A 334 0.93 1.30 13.92
CA MET A 334 0.82 2.74 14.23
C MET A 334 -0.48 3.35 13.65
N ARG A 335 -1.23 2.60 12.85
CA ARG A 335 -2.33 3.12 12.03
C ARG A 335 -3.69 2.78 12.60
N ALA A 336 -4.04 3.47 13.70
CA ALA A 336 -5.31 3.28 14.41
C ALA A 336 -6.56 3.46 13.53
N VAL A 337 -6.48 4.25 12.44
CA VAL A 337 -7.59 4.46 11.50
C VAL A 337 -7.83 3.21 10.65
N VAL A 338 -6.77 2.55 10.18
CA VAL A 338 -6.87 1.33 9.39
C VAL A 338 -7.30 0.14 10.24
N GLU A 339 -6.76 -0.02 11.44
CA GLU A 339 -7.24 -1.06 12.37
C GLU A 339 -8.72 -0.87 12.72
N ARG A 340 -9.17 0.38 12.89
CA ARG A 340 -10.59 0.69 13.08
C ARG A 340 -11.41 0.30 11.85
N MET A 341 -10.96 0.65 10.65
CA MET A 341 -11.69 0.34 9.42
C MET A 341 -11.74 -1.16 9.15
N ILE A 342 -10.61 -1.87 9.30
CA ILE A 342 -10.56 -3.33 9.28
C ILE A 342 -11.54 -3.88 10.31
N GLY A 343 -11.51 -3.40 11.56
CA GLY A 343 -12.45 -3.81 12.60
C GLY A 343 -13.92 -3.59 12.22
N VAL A 344 -14.26 -2.47 11.59
CA VAL A 344 -15.63 -2.19 11.12
C VAL A 344 -16.01 -3.07 9.94
N PHE A 345 -15.13 -3.23 8.94
CA PHE A 345 -15.31 -4.15 7.82
C PHE A 345 -15.51 -5.60 8.31
N HIS A 346 -14.74 -6.03 9.32
CA HIS A 346 -14.85 -7.34 9.95
C HIS A 346 -16.16 -7.48 10.75
N ALA A 347 -16.52 -6.48 11.55
CA ALA A 347 -17.68 -6.54 12.44
C ALA A 347 -19.02 -6.43 11.71
N ARG A 348 -19.09 -5.69 10.60
CA ARG A 348 -20.36 -5.33 9.94
C ARG A 348 -20.53 -5.87 8.52
N GLY A 349 -19.45 -6.00 7.76
CA GLY A 349 -19.54 -6.33 6.34
C GLY A 349 -18.99 -7.71 6.02
N LEU A 350 -17.70 -7.75 5.72
CA LEU A 350 -17.10 -8.76 4.86
C LEU A 350 -16.94 -10.12 5.56
N HIS A 351 -16.52 -10.15 6.83
CA HIS A 351 -16.37 -11.39 7.61
C HIS A 351 -17.66 -12.06 8.06
N ARG A 352 -18.81 -11.38 7.93
CA ARG A 352 -20.13 -11.96 8.22
C ARG A 352 -20.72 -12.70 7.04
N PHE A 353 -20.21 -12.46 5.84
CA PHE A 353 -20.54 -13.32 4.70
C PHE A 353 -19.84 -14.68 4.86
N ALA A 354 -20.45 -15.74 4.33
CA ALA A 354 -19.97 -17.12 4.46
C ALA A 354 -18.62 -17.40 3.75
N PHE A 355 -17.89 -16.37 3.32
CA PHE A 355 -16.87 -16.41 2.28
C PHE A 355 -15.49 -15.89 2.72
N THR A 356 -15.27 -15.49 3.97
CA THR A 356 -13.96 -14.95 4.39
C THR A 356 -12.94 -16.01 4.76
N CYS A 357 -11.65 -15.72 4.51
CA CYS A 357 -10.54 -16.62 4.83
C CYS A 357 -10.24 -16.70 6.34
N GLY A 358 -10.96 -15.94 7.16
CA GLY A 358 -10.78 -15.95 8.60
C GLY A 358 -9.55 -15.15 9.02
N SER A 359 -9.54 -14.70 10.26
CA SER A 359 -8.53 -13.74 10.74
C SER A 359 -7.18 -14.41 11.07
N ASP A 360 -7.15 -15.74 11.21
CA ASP A 360 -6.03 -16.52 11.73
C ASP A 360 -5.68 -17.74 10.87
N ALA A 361 -4.45 -18.25 11.04
CA ALA A 361 -3.97 -19.46 10.34
C ALA A 361 -4.81 -20.72 10.66
N ASP A 362 -5.41 -20.78 11.84
CA ASP A 362 -6.23 -21.91 12.34
C ASP A 362 -7.75 -21.68 12.22
N ASP A 363 -8.21 -20.66 11.48
CA ASP A 363 -9.65 -20.41 11.33
C ASP A 363 -10.33 -21.56 10.55
N THR A 364 -11.30 -22.20 11.19
CA THR A 364 -12.13 -23.28 10.62
C THR A 364 -12.80 -22.94 9.28
N ARG A 365 -12.96 -21.64 8.95
CA ARG A 365 -13.55 -21.16 7.68
C ARG A 365 -12.62 -21.29 6.48
N ARG A 366 -11.31 -21.48 6.71
CA ARG A 366 -10.24 -21.51 5.69
C ARG A 366 -10.10 -22.84 4.92
N ARG A 367 -11.06 -23.76 5.05
CA ARG A 367 -11.08 -25.02 4.26
C ARG A 367 -11.49 -24.72 2.80
N ASP A 368 -10.57 -24.99 1.88
CA ASP A 368 -10.65 -24.87 0.42
C ASP A 368 -11.14 -23.50 -0.13
N PRO A 369 -10.37 -22.41 0.06
CA PRO A 369 -10.72 -21.08 -0.44
C PRO A 369 -10.75 -21.00 -1.97
N GLU A 370 -9.89 -21.75 -2.67
CA GLU A 370 -9.78 -21.73 -4.13
C GLU A 370 -10.97 -22.39 -4.83
N GLN A 371 -11.51 -23.50 -4.30
CA GLN A 371 -12.72 -24.13 -4.84
C GLN A 371 -13.99 -23.30 -4.58
N LYS A 372 -14.07 -22.59 -3.44
CA LYS A 372 -15.19 -21.69 -3.14
C LYS A 372 -15.17 -20.42 -3.99
N ALA A 373 -13.97 -19.89 -4.29
CA ALA A 373 -13.74 -18.74 -5.14
C ALA A 373 -14.33 -18.90 -6.56
N GLU A 374 -14.19 -20.06 -7.18
CA GLU A 374 -14.72 -20.33 -8.53
C GLU A 374 -16.27 -20.39 -8.58
N SER A 375 -16.93 -20.65 -7.45
CA SER A 375 -18.39 -20.70 -7.34
C SER A 375 -19.04 -19.34 -6.99
N PHE A 376 -18.23 -18.33 -6.71
CA PHE A 376 -18.67 -17.09 -6.07
C PHE A 376 -18.68 -15.91 -7.04
N GLU A 377 -19.88 -15.37 -7.27
CA GLU A 377 -20.10 -14.21 -8.11
C GLU A 377 -20.60 -13.03 -7.27
N VAL A 378 -19.92 -11.88 -7.38
CA VAL A 378 -20.29 -10.64 -6.68
C VAL A 378 -20.34 -9.50 -7.66
N ARG A 379 -21.44 -8.74 -7.63
CA ARG A 379 -21.56 -7.51 -8.39
C ARG A 379 -20.68 -6.42 -7.78
N ILE A 380 -19.94 -5.72 -8.63
CA ILE A 380 -19.05 -4.64 -8.18
C ILE A 380 -19.85 -3.53 -7.48
N GLU A 381 -21.06 -3.27 -7.95
CA GLU A 381 -21.94 -2.22 -7.44
C GLU A 381 -22.43 -2.52 -6.01
N ASP A 382 -22.67 -3.79 -5.69
CA ASP A 382 -23.08 -4.23 -4.34
C ASP A 382 -21.92 -4.05 -3.34
N MET A 383 -20.69 -4.33 -3.78
CA MET A 383 -19.48 -4.12 -2.99
C MET A 383 -19.21 -2.65 -2.75
N GLU A 384 -19.36 -1.82 -3.79
CA GLU A 384 -19.26 -0.37 -3.67
C GLU A 384 -20.30 0.15 -2.67
N ALA A 385 -21.56 -0.28 -2.75
CA ALA A 385 -22.58 0.11 -1.78
C ALA A 385 -22.22 -0.26 -0.33
N LEU A 386 -21.67 -1.46 -0.10
CA LEU A 386 -21.21 -1.88 1.23
C LEU A 386 -20.04 -1.04 1.73
N ILE A 387 -19.06 -0.76 0.87
CA ILE A 387 -17.89 0.06 1.23
C ILE A 387 -18.34 1.48 1.56
N LEU A 388 -19.10 2.12 0.68
CA LEU A 388 -19.52 3.52 0.84
C LEU A 388 -20.41 3.72 2.07
N SER A 389 -21.34 2.81 2.34
CA SER A 389 -22.15 2.85 3.56
C SER A 389 -21.30 2.67 4.82
N THR A 390 -20.31 1.79 4.80
CA THR A 390 -19.36 1.61 5.90
C THR A 390 -18.56 2.90 6.16
N LEU A 391 -18.09 3.59 5.12
CA LEU A 391 -17.37 4.85 5.26
C LEU A 391 -18.27 5.96 5.82
N TYR A 392 -19.52 6.02 5.39
CA TYR A 392 -20.51 6.95 5.95
C TYR A 392 -20.71 6.69 7.44
N GLU A 393 -20.84 5.44 7.86
CA GLU A 393 -20.93 5.09 9.28
C GLU A 393 -19.69 5.53 10.06
N VAL A 394 -18.48 5.36 9.52
CA VAL A 394 -17.25 5.81 10.21
C VAL A 394 -17.27 7.33 10.45
N ASN A 395 -17.73 8.10 9.47
CA ASN A 395 -17.78 9.55 9.55
C ASN A 395 -18.95 10.06 10.43
N CYS A 396 -20.08 9.33 10.45
CA CYS A 396 -21.34 9.81 11.02
C CYS A 396 -21.80 9.07 12.29
N ALA A 397 -21.22 7.92 12.65
CA ALA A 397 -21.61 7.17 13.84
C ALA A 397 -20.90 7.67 15.11
N LEU A 398 -21.51 7.39 16.27
CA LEU A 398 -20.95 7.75 17.57
C LEU A 398 -19.71 6.89 17.85
N GLY A 399 -18.56 7.53 18.07
CA GLY A 399 -17.34 6.86 18.50
C GLY A 399 -17.42 6.47 19.98
N LYS A 400 -17.14 5.21 20.33
CA LYS A 400 -17.21 4.73 21.73
C LYS A 400 -16.06 5.20 22.62
N GLU A 401 -14.93 5.63 22.05
CA GLU A 401 -13.70 5.91 22.80
C GLU A 401 -13.20 7.36 22.63
N ARG A 402 -12.97 7.81 21.38
CA ARG A 402 -12.46 9.15 21.08
C ARG A 402 -13.61 10.16 21.01
N PHE A 403 -13.38 11.39 21.49
CA PHE A 403 -14.34 12.50 21.48
C PHE A 403 -15.65 12.27 22.27
N PHE A 404 -15.62 11.37 23.27
CA PHE A 404 -16.70 11.18 24.25
C PHE A 404 -18.10 10.95 23.65
N GLY A 405 -18.20 10.11 22.62
CA GLY A 405 -19.48 9.82 21.98
C GLY A 405 -19.91 10.84 20.92
N SER A 406 -19.07 11.80 20.55
CA SER A 406 -19.34 12.67 19.39
C SER A 406 -19.06 11.95 18.07
N THR A 407 -19.80 12.30 17.01
CA THR A 407 -19.50 11.86 15.64
C THR A 407 -18.35 12.70 15.07
N LEU A 408 -17.60 12.17 14.11
CA LEU A 408 -16.52 12.93 13.45
C LEU A 408 -17.08 14.15 12.70
N LEU A 409 -18.27 13.99 12.10
CA LEU A 409 -19.03 15.08 11.49
C LEU A 409 -19.29 16.22 12.48
N THR A 410 -19.75 15.93 13.70
CA THR A 410 -20.01 16.94 14.75
C THR A 410 -18.72 17.61 15.21
N VAL A 411 -17.65 16.85 15.40
CA VAL A 411 -16.33 17.39 15.75
C VAL A 411 -15.87 18.40 14.72
N ARG A 412 -15.94 18.05 13.43
CA ARG A 412 -15.54 18.95 12.33
C ARG A 412 -16.46 20.14 12.14
N THR A 413 -17.76 19.96 12.34
CA THR A 413 -18.73 21.05 12.32
C THR A 413 -18.38 22.10 13.39
N ARG A 414 -17.94 21.65 14.57
CA ARG A 414 -17.46 22.55 15.63
C ARG A 414 -16.20 23.31 15.24
N PHE A 415 -15.20 22.65 14.65
CA PHE A 415 -14.00 23.33 14.13
C PHE A 415 -14.34 24.40 13.09
N SER A 416 -15.33 24.14 12.24
CA SER A 416 -15.79 25.13 11.26
C SER A 416 -16.55 26.30 11.87
N ALA A 417 -17.21 26.10 13.02
CA ALA A 417 -18.05 27.11 13.66
C ALA A 417 -17.30 27.97 14.69
N ASP A 418 -16.24 27.44 15.30
CA ASP A 418 -15.50 28.09 16.39
C ASP A 418 -14.05 28.43 15.99
N PRO A 419 -13.77 29.69 15.61
CA PRO A 419 -12.42 30.15 15.29
C PRO A 419 -11.42 29.99 16.44
N GLY A 420 -11.89 29.91 17.69
CA GLY A 420 -11.04 29.71 18.88
C GLY A 420 -10.32 28.36 18.90
N LEU A 421 -10.75 27.41 18.07
CA LEU A 421 -10.12 26.09 17.90
C LEU A 421 -8.94 26.10 16.93
N GLY A 422 -8.64 27.23 16.28
CA GLY A 422 -7.44 27.41 15.46
C GLY A 422 -7.45 26.65 14.13
N TRP A 423 -8.61 26.15 13.67
CA TRP A 423 -8.73 25.59 12.32
C TRP A 423 -8.89 26.71 11.29
N LEU A 424 -8.06 26.65 10.25
CA LEU A 424 -8.10 27.57 9.13
C LEU A 424 -8.36 26.77 7.85
N PRO A 425 -9.47 27.05 7.13
CA PRO A 425 -9.71 26.47 5.82
C PRO A 425 -8.57 26.80 4.86
N ARG A 426 -8.05 25.79 4.17
CA ARG A 426 -7.05 25.85 3.10
C ARG A 426 -7.56 25.14 1.84
N PRO A 427 -8.68 25.61 1.24
CA PRO A 427 -9.14 25.04 -0.01
C PRO A 427 -8.09 25.26 -1.10
N LEU A 428 -7.88 24.27 -1.94
CA LEU A 428 -6.98 24.39 -3.07
C LEU A 428 -7.48 25.51 -4.02
N PRO A 429 -6.58 26.35 -4.57
CA PRO A 429 -6.97 27.38 -5.51
C PRO A 429 -7.76 26.82 -6.70
N LYS A 430 -8.72 27.58 -7.25
CA LYS A 430 -9.46 27.14 -8.45
C LYS A 430 -8.54 26.83 -9.64
N SER A 431 -7.39 27.50 -9.74
CA SER A 431 -6.37 27.21 -10.75
C SER A 431 -5.82 25.79 -10.69
N THR A 432 -5.87 25.12 -9.54
CA THR A 432 -5.46 23.71 -9.44
C THR A 432 -6.42 22.76 -10.12
N GLU A 433 -7.63 23.17 -10.55
CA GLU A 433 -8.51 22.30 -11.35
C GLU A 433 -7.88 21.89 -12.68
N ALA A 434 -7.10 22.79 -13.29
CA ALA A 434 -6.36 22.48 -14.51
C ALA A 434 -5.23 21.48 -14.24
N VAL A 435 -4.59 21.60 -13.07
CA VAL A 435 -3.44 20.79 -12.63
C VAL A 435 -3.89 19.49 -11.95
N ALA A 436 -5.14 19.40 -11.47
CA ALA A 436 -5.72 18.19 -10.87
C ALA A 436 -5.72 17.01 -11.84
N ARG A 437 -5.63 17.29 -13.15
CA ARG A 437 -5.39 16.30 -14.20
C ARG A 437 -4.05 15.57 -14.07
N LEU A 438 -3.08 16.12 -13.34
CA LEU A 438 -1.88 15.38 -12.95
C LEU A 438 -2.23 14.18 -12.09
N LEU A 439 -3.33 14.24 -11.34
CA LEU A 439 -3.83 13.07 -10.64
C LEU A 439 -4.48 12.08 -11.59
N ASP A 440 -4.95 12.43 -12.80
CA ASP A 440 -5.58 11.52 -13.78
C ASP A 440 -4.61 10.44 -14.30
N HIS A 441 -5.12 9.46 -15.04
CA HIS A 441 -4.26 8.46 -15.67
C HIS A 441 -3.48 9.11 -16.82
N GLN A 442 -2.16 9.12 -16.70
CA GLN A 442 -1.26 9.73 -17.67
C GLN A 442 -0.60 8.65 -18.54
N VAL A 443 -0.63 8.86 -19.86
CA VAL A 443 0.08 8.01 -20.82
C VAL A 443 0.59 8.84 -21.99
N VAL A 444 1.81 8.56 -22.45
CA VAL A 444 2.36 9.17 -23.67
C VAL A 444 2.02 8.29 -24.86
N VAL A 445 1.32 8.85 -25.84
CA VAL A 445 0.92 8.16 -27.07
C VAL A 445 1.23 9.00 -28.30
N PRO A 446 1.64 8.37 -29.42
CA PRO A 446 1.86 9.10 -30.67
C PRO A 446 0.53 9.44 -31.34
N VAL A 447 0.49 10.58 -32.01
CA VAL A 447 -0.63 10.94 -32.91
C VAL A 447 -0.60 10.01 -34.12
N SER A 448 -1.68 9.27 -34.30
CA SER A 448 -1.88 8.35 -35.42
C SER A 448 -2.80 8.97 -36.46
N GLY A 449 -2.60 8.64 -37.73
CA GLY A 449 -3.43 9.12 -38.83
C GLY A 449 -2.78 8.80 -40.17
N ASN A 450 -3.49 9.06 -41.26
CA ASN A 450 -2.96 8.79 -42.59
C ASN A 450 -3.59 9.72 -43.63
N ALA A 451 -2.83 10.73 -44.06
CA ALA A 451 -3.26 11.68 -45.08
C ALA A 451 -3.60 10.99 -46.42
N LYS A 452 -2.80 9.99 -46.84
CA LYS A 452 -3.00 9.27 -48.11
C LYS A 452 -4.29 8.45 -48.14
N LYS A 453 -4.71 7.91 -47.00
CA LYS A 453 -5.96 7.13 -46.84
C LYS A 453 -7.14 7.99 -46.38
N GLY A 454 -6.98 9.31 -46.26
CA GLY A 454 -8.02 10.21 -45.76
C GLY A 454 -8.37 10.02 -44.27
N ILE A 455 -7.49 9.38 -43.49
CA ILE A 455 -7.70 9.15 -42.06
C ILE A 455 -7.16 10.35 -41.29
N ARG A 456 -8.06 11.12 -40.68
CA ARG A 456 -7.72 12.28 -39.83
C ARG A 456 -6.85 11.87 -38.64
N PRO A 457 -5.99 12.77 -38.11
CA PRO A 457 -5.19 12.47 -36.93
C PRO A 457 -6.05 12.19 -35.70
N TYR A 458 -5.62 11.25 -34.86
CA TYR A 458 -6.27 10.84 -33.62
C TYR A 458 -5.23 10.27 -32.64
N LEU A 459 -5.58 10.22 -31.36
CA LEU A 459 -4.83 9.54 -30.31
C LEU A 459 -5.52 8.21 -30.00
N GLN A 460 -4.75 7.14 -29.78
CA GLN A 460 -5.32 5.84 -29.46
C GLN A 460 -4.71 5.25 -28.20
N TYR A 461 -5.58 4.89 -27.26
CA TYR A 461 -5.20 4.24 -26.02
C TYR A 461 -6.31 3.30 -25.54
N ALA A 462 -5.96 2.17 -24.92
CA ALA A 462 -6.92 1.18 -24.41
C ALA A 462 -8.04 0.82 -25.41
N LYS A 463 -7.69 0.65 -26.70
CA LYS A 463 -8.61 0.40 -27.84
C LYS A 463 -9.65 1.49 -28.13
N ARG A 464 -9.50 2.67 -27.54
CA ARG A 464 -10.33 3.85 -27.79
C ARG A 464 -9.56 4.85 -28.63
N LYS A 465 -10.29 5.52 -29.53
CA LYS A 465 -9.77 6.65 -30.30
C LYS A 465 -10.29 7.94 -29.69
N TYR A 466 -9.38 8.88 -29.49
CA TYR A 466 -9.62 10.20 -28.95
C TYR A 466 -9.22 11.24 -30.00
N THR A 467 -10.06 12.26 -30.19
CA THR A 467 -9.78 13.35 -31.12
C THR A 467 -10.54 14.60 -30.73
N ASN A 468 -10.13 15.75 -31.26
CA ASN A 468 -10.90 16.99 -31.22
C ASN A 468 -10.72 17.75 -32.55
N PRO A 469 -11.43 18.86 -32.81
CA PRO A 469 -11.31 19.60 -34.07
C PRO A 469 -9.88 20.05 -34.38
N ARG A 470 -9.10 20.38 -33.33
CA ARG A 470 -7.70 20.82 -33.46
C ARG A 470 -6.80 19.70 -33.96
N ILE A 471 -6.80 18.54 -33.31
CA ILE A 471 -6.01 17.37 -33.70
C ILE A 471 -6.50 16.82 -35.05
N ALA A 472 -7.82 16.77 -35.27
CA ALA A 472 -8.41 16.18 -36.46
C ALA A 472 -8.15 16.97 -37.76
N SER A 473 -7.74 18.23 -37.66
CA SER A 473 -7.42 19.11 -38.80
C SER A 473 -5.92 19.24 -39.04
N ASP A 474 -5.09 19.03 -38.01
CA ASP A 474 -3.65 19.28 -38.09
C ASP A 474 -2.83 17.99 -38.33
N PHE A 475 -2.56 17.71 -39.61
CA PHE A 475 -1.70 16.59 -40.02
C PHE A 475 -0.22 16.80 -39.69
N SER A 476 0.21 18.01 -39.30
CA SER A 476 1.59 18.24 -38.85
C SER A 476 1.89 17.59 -37.49
N LEU A 477 0.83 17.22 -36.75
CA LEU A 477 0.95 16.53 -35.48
C LEU A 477 1.26 15.03 -35.62
N LEU A 478 1.18 14.45 -36.83
CA LEU A 478 1.40 13.02 -37.04
C LEU A 478 2.75 12.56 -36.46
N HIS A 479 2.71 11.43 -35.75
CA HIS A 479 3.85 10.81 -35.05
C HIS A 479 4.46 11.63 -33.90
N LYS A 480 3.97 12.85 -33.62
CA LYS A 480 4.38 13.59 -32.41
C LYS A 480 3.86 12.89 -31.16
N GLN A 481 4.66 12.95 -30.10
CA GLN A 481 4.31 12.38 -28.80
C GLN A 481 3.39 13.34 -28.04
N VAL A 482 2.27 12.82 -27.57
CA VAL A 482 1.26 13.57 -26.82
C VAL A 482 1.05 12.90 -25.48
N ARG A 483 1.07 13.69 -24.41
CA ARG A 483 0.64 13.26 -23.09
C ARG A 483 -0.88 13.31 -23.02
N LEU A 484 -1.49 12.15 -22.85
CA LEU A 484 -2.92 11.94 -22.73
C LEU A 484 -3.26 11.78 -21.24
N HIS A 485 -4.18 12.63 -20.76
CA HIS A 485 -4.72 12.61 -19.41
C HIS A 485 -6.15 12.08 -19.47
N ILE A 486 -6.44 10.99 -18.77
CA ILE A 486 -7.73 10.30 -18.82
C ILE A 486 -8.29 10.16 -17.40
N ASP A 487 -9.50 10.65 -17.20
CA ASP A 487 -10.24 10.42 -15.96
C ASP A 487 -10.44 8.90 -15.76
N ARG A 488 -10.05 8.40 -14.58
CA ARG A 488 -10.05 6.95 -14.31
C ARG A 488 -11.44 6.39 -14.09
N GLN A 489 -12.38 7.18 -13.59
CA GLN A 489 -13.76 6.77 -13.40
C GLN A 489 -14.55 6.89 -14.69
N ASP A 490 -14.17 7.84 -15.55
CA ASP A 490 -14.83 8.07 -16.82
C ASP A 490 -13.84 8.34 -17.97
N PRO A 491 -13.42 7.31 -18.72
CA PRO A 491 -12.50 7.41 -19.86
C PRO A 491 -13.02 8.28 -21.01
N ARG A 492 -14.27 8.74 -20.96
CA ARG A 492 -14.85 9.68 -21.94
C ARG A 492 -14.32 11.10 -21.71
N LYS A 493 -13.90 11.42 -20.49
CA LYS A 493 -13.27 12.68 -20.13
C LYS A 493 -11.76 12.54 -20.28
N ALA A 494 -11.21 13.13 -21.34
CA ALA A 494 -9.79 13.08 -21.62
C ALA A 494 -9.28 14.42 -22.17
N TRP A 495 -8.01 14.70 -21.90
CA TRP A 495 -7.30 15.90 -22.35
C TRP A 495 -5.94 15.54 -22.91
N ALA A 496 -5.43 16.38 -23.80
CA ALA A 496 -4.10 16.19 -24.39
C ALA A 496 -3.21 17.42 -24.22
N SER A 497 -1.93 17.16 -24.02
CA SER A 497 -0.86 18.16 -24.11
C SER A 497 0.32 17.60 -24.90
N LEU A 498 0.99 18.42 -25.71
CA LEU A 498 2.22 18.02 -26.40
C LEU A 498 3.30 17.62 -25.38
N ALA A 499 3.99 16.50 -25.62
CA ALA A 499 4.93 15.95 -24.65
C ALA A 499 6.25 16.75 -24.58
N ASP A 500 6.62 17.43 -25.66
CA ASP A 500 7.84 18.22 -25.80
C ASP A 500 7.67 19.65 -25.29
N THR A 501 6.63 20.35 -25.73
CA THR A 501 6.40 21.78 -25.39
C THR A 501 5.48 21.97 -24.19
N GLY A 502 4.75 20.94 -23.77
CA GLY A 502 3.68 21.06 -22.77
C GLY A 502 2.44 21.80 -23.28
N GLU A 503 2.37 22.14 -24.57
CA GLU A 503 1.26 22.91 -25.14
C GLU A 503 -0.06 22.16 -24.99
N ASN A 504 -1.07 22.83 -24.43
CA ASN A 504 -2.39 22.26 -24.21
C ASN A 504 -3.16 22.11 -25.53
N LEU A 505 -3.44 20.87 -25.94
CA LEU A 505 -4.24 20.53 -27.12
C LEU A 505 -5.75 20.51 -26.85
N GLY A 506 -6.15 20.64 -25.59
CA GLY A 506 -7.53 20.78 -25.14
C GLY A 506 -8.22 19.47 -24.78
N ALA A 507 -9.53 19.58 -24.54
CA ALA A 507 -10.40 18.43 -24.27
C ALA A 507 -10.58 17.57 -25.53
N LEU A 508 -10.72 16.27 -25.32
CA LEU A 508 -10.86 15.27 -26.37
C LEU A 508 -12.25 14.64 -26.32
N THR A 509 -12.71 14.21 -27.48
CA THR A 509 -13.91 13.42 -27.64
C THR A 509 -13.53 12.00 -28.01
N VAL A 510 -14.08 11.03 -27.29
CA VAL A 510 -13.94 9.62 -27.65
C VAL A 510 -14.78 9.28 -28.88
N GLU A 511 -14.34 8.29 -29.66
CA GLU A 511 -15.10 7.76 -30.80
C GLU A 511 -16.51 7.32 -30.42
N ARG A 512 -17.45 7.42 -31.38
CA ARG A 512 -18.90 7.30 -31.15
C ARG A 512 -19.30 6.07 -30.34
N ARG A 513 -18.72 4.91 -30.65
CA ARG A 513 -19.05 3.63 -29.99
C ARG A 513 -18.83 3.61 -28.48
N TRP A 514 -17.98 4.49 -27.94
CA TRP A 514 -17.67 4.55 -26.50
C TRP A 514 -18.34 5.72 -25.78
N ARG A 515 -19.08 6.60 -26.48
CA ARG A 515 -19.65 7.81 -25.88
C ARG A 515 -20.73 7.52 -24.84
N GLU A 516 -21.50 6.45 -25.07
CA GLU A 516 -22.57 6.01 -24.18
C GLU A 516 -22.09 5.02 -23.10
N TRP A 517 -20.87 4.51 -23.25
CA TRP A 517 -20.28 3.51 -22.36
C TRP A 517 -19.62 4.19 -21.15
N ARG A 518 -20.39 4.43 -20.08
CA ARG A 518 -19.87 4.86 -18.77
C ARG A 518 -19.29 3.65 -18.04
N MET A 519 -17.99 3.63 -17.82
CA MET A 519 -17.29 2.60 -17.04
C MET A 519 -15.86 3.06 -16.78
N SER A 520 -15.30 2.74 -15.61
CA SER A 520 -13.92 3.08 -15.28
C SER A 520 -12.90 2.55 -16.30
N LEU A 521 -11.79 3.29 -16.48
CA LEU A 521 -10.71 2.93 -17.39
C LEU A 521 -10.16 1.54 -17.05
N ARG A 522 -10.06 1.26 -15.75
CA ARG A 522 -9.57 0.01 -15.19
C ARG A 522 -10.46 -1.17 -15.58
N VAL A 523 -11.74 -1.12 -15.21
CA VAL A 523 -12.67 -2.23 -15.44
C VAL A 523 -12.79 -2.51 -16.94
N SER A 524 -12.87 -1.47 -17.75
CA SER A 524 -12.94 -1.63 -19.20
C SER A 524 -11.67 -2.22 -19.82
N THR A 525 -10.50 -1.92 -19.25
CA THR A 525 -9.22 -2.52 -19.67
C THR A 525 -9.15 -3.99 -19.26
N MET A 526 -9.64 -4.35 -18.07
CA MET A 526 -9.75 -5.73 -17.61
C MET A 526 -10.66 -6.55 -18.51
N LEU A 527 -11.87 -6.05 -18.83
CA LEU A 527 -12.78 -6.68 -19.79
C LEU A 527 -12.14 -6.88 -21.16
N THR A 528 -11.45 -5.85 -21.64
CA THR A 528 -10.74 -5.91 -22.93
C THR A 528 -9.63 -6.97 -22.91
N ARG A 529 -8.88 -7.09 -21.81
CA ARG A 529 -7.84 -8.12 -21.66
C ARG A 529 -8.45 -9.51 -21.58
N HIS A 530 -9.51 -9.70 -20.78
CA HIS A 530 -10.20 -10.98 -20.61
C HIS A 530 -10.78 -11.49 -21.94
N THR A 531 -11.48 -10.64 -22.69
CA THR A 531 -12.02 -10.97 -24.03
C THR A 531 -10.94 -11.21 -25.08
N CYS A 532 -9.73 -10.69 -24.91
CA CYS A 532 -8.60 -10.98 -25.80
C CYS A 532 -7.89 -12.29 -25.46
N ALA A 533 -7.87 -12.67 -24.20
CA ALA A 533 -7.25 -13.91 -23.74
C ALA A 533 -8.02 -15.18 -24.17
N ARG A 534 -9.29 -15.04 -24.57
CA ARG A 534 -10.14 -16.15 -25.05
C ARG A 534 -10.55 -16.00 -26.53
N PRO A 535 -9.61 -16.08 -27.48
CA PRO A 535 -9.93 -15.99 -28.91
C PRO A 535 -10.77 -17.18 -29.41
N LEU A 536 -10.70 -18.34 -28.74
CA LEU A 536 -11.46 -19.55 -29.08
C LEU A 536 -12.98 -19.35 -28.92
N ASP A 537 -13.40 -18.52 -27.97
CA ASP A 537 -14.82 -18.23 -27.69
C ASP A 537 -15.48 -17.39 -28.80
N ARG A 538 -14.69 -16.81 -29.72
CA ARG A 538 -15.20 -16.02 -30.86
C ARG A 538 -15.73 -16.88 -32.01
N GLY A 539 -15.67 -18.20 -31.86
CA GLY A 539 -16.02 -19.16 -32.90
C GLY A 539 -15.01 -19.19 -34.05
N ARG A 540 -15.15 -20.17 -34.95
CA ARG A 540 -14.37 -20.19 -36.20
C ARG A 540 -14.82 -19.04 -37.09
N SER A 541 -13.87 -18.42 -37.79
CA SER A 541 -14.16 -17.45 -38.85
C SER A 541 -15.13 -18.08 -39.85
N MET A 542 -16.25 -17.41 -40.14
CA MET A 542 -17.25 -17.92 -41.11
C MET A 542 -16.63 -18.27 -42.47
N PRO A 543 -15.68 -17.49 -43.03
CA PRO A 543 -14.88 -17.89 -44.17
C PRO A 543 -14.13 -19.23 -43.99
N GLU A 544 -13.50 -19.48 -42.84
CA GLU A 544 -12.82 -20.75 -42.59
C GLU A 544 -13.80 -21.91 -42.42
N ALA A 545 -14.92 -21.68 -41.73
CA ALA A 545 -16.00 -22.67 -41.59
C ALA A 545 -16.61 -23.02 -42.96
N PHE A 546 -16.81 -22.03 -43.83
CA PHE A 546 -17.26 -22.22 -45.21
C PHE A 546 -16.22 -22.96 -46.04
N LEU A 547 -14.93 -22.60 -45.94
CA LEU A 547 -13.84 -23.29 -46.64
C LEU A 547 -13.69 -24.73 -46.18
N ALA A 548 -13.84 -25.01 -44.87
CA ALA A 548 -13.84 -26.36 -44.32
C ALA A 548 -15.04 -27.15 -44.84
N ALA A 549 -16.26 -26.59 -44.78
CA ALA A 549 -17.46 -27.24 -45.32
C ALA A 549 -17.35 -27.50 -46.83
N LYS A 550 -16.75 -26.58 -47.60
CA LYS A 550 -16.46 -26.78 -49.03
C LYS A 550 -15.39 -27.82 -49.28
N ALA A 551 -14.36 -27.89 -48.42
CA ALA A 551 -13.35 -28.93 -48.49
C ALA A 551 -13.98 -30.31 -48.22
N ASP A 552 -14.83 -30.42 -47.21
CA ASP A 552 -15.56 -31.64 -46.87
C ASP A 552 -16.54 -32.05 -47.98
N GLU A 553 -17.26 -31.10 -48.59
CA GLU A 553 -18.11 -31.35 -49.77
C GLU A 553 -17.29 -31.87 -50.97
N LEU A 554 -16.10 -31.31 -51.22
CA LEU A 554 -15.20 -31.75 -52.29
C LEU A 554 -14.58 -33.12 -52.00
N ILE A 555 -14.27 -33.42 -50.74
CA ILE A 555 -13.78 -34.73 -50.30
C ILE A 555 -14.89 -35.77 -50.44
N ALA A 556 -16.12 -35.46 -50.01
CA ALA A 556 -17.29 -36.33 -50.17
C ALA A 556 -17.62 -36.57 -51.65
N ARG A 557 -17.53 -35.55 -52.51
CA ARG A 557 -17.67 -35.70 -53.98
C ARG A 557 -16.56 -36.52 -54.60
N LYS A 558 -15.32 -36.44 -54.10
CA LYS A 558 -14.22 -37.30 -54.54
C LYS A 558 -14.44 -38.76 -54.11
N ALA A 559 -15.00 -38.99 -52.92
CA ALA A 559 -15.30 -40.32 -52.41
C ALA A 559 -16.44 -41.03 -53.16
N LEU A 560 -17.37 -40.28 -53.78
CA LEU A 560 -18.50 -40.81 -54.57
C LEU A 560 -18.16 -41.23 -56.01
N GLY A 561 -16.94 -40.96 -56.49
CA GLY A 561 -16.35 -41.65 -57.65
C GLY A 561 -16.73 -41.20 -59.08
N LYS A 562 -15.69 -40.80 -59.82
CA LYS A 562 -15.44 -40.80 -61.29
C LYS A 562 -16.25 -39.86 -62.21
N GLY A 563 -15.53 -38.86 -62.74
CA GLY A 563 -15.77 -38.30 -64.08
C GLY A 563 -15.96 -36.79 -64.11
N GLY A 564 -14.88 -36.00 -64.10
CA GLY A 564 -14.98 -34.54 -64.30
C GLY A 564 -13.92 -33.72 -63.58
N MET A 565 -12.69 -34.20 -63.54
CA MET A 565 -11.57 -33.46 -62.96
C MET A 565 -11.06 -32.49 -64.02
N VAL A 566 -11.13 -31.16 -63.79
CA VAL A 566 -10.17 -30.12 -64.26
C VAL A 566 -10.64 -28.69 -63.91
N ARG A 567 -11.95 -28.35 -63.85
CA ARG A 567 -12.37 -26.95 -63.57
C ARG A 567 -12.31 -26.53 -62.09
N GLY A 568 -12.80 -27.35 -61.16
CA GLY A 568 -12.92 -26.96 -59.75
C GLY A 568 -11.59 -26.77 -59.00
N ALA A 569 -10.52 -27.47 -59.41
CA ALA A 569 -9.20 -27.32 -58.79
C ALA A 569 -8.53 -25.98 -59.14
N VAL A 570 -8.83 -25.43 -60.32
CA VAL A 570 -8.32 -24.13 -60.78
C VAL A 570 -9.03 -22.98 -60.05
N ASP A 571 -10.33 -23.12 -59.78
CA ASP A 571 -11.09 -22.15 -58.99
C ASP A 571 -10.68 -22.15 -57.51
N TYR A 572 -10.37 -23.32 -56.93
CA TYR A 572 -9.79 -23.44 -55.59
C TYR A 572 -8.43 -22.72 -55.47
N ALA A 573 -7.55 -22.85 -56.47
CA ALA A 573 -6.26 -22.15 -56.50
C ALA A 573 -6.43 -20.62 -56.67
N ARG A 574 -7.47 -20.16 -57.38
CA ARG A 574 -7.84 -18.74 -57.47
C ARG A 574 -8.33 -18.18 -56.14
N HIS A 575 -9.23 -18.89 -55.45
CA HIS A 575 -9.76 -18.46 -54.16
C HIS A 575 -8.71 -18.46 -53.04
N LYS A 576 -7.76 -19.41 -53.06
CA LYS A 576 -6.62 -19.43 -52.13
C LYS A 576 -5.66 -18.26 -52.36
N ARG A 577 -5.45 -17.85 -53.62
CA ARG A 577 -4.64 -16.66 -53.99
C ARG A 577 -5.32 -15.33 -53.70
N SER A 578 -6.65 -15.26 -53.71
CA SER A 578 -7.40 -14.06 -53.29
C SER A 578 -7.47 -13.95 -51.77
N ALA A 579 -7.68 -15.06 -51.05
CA ALA A 579 -7.70 -15.08 -49.59
C ALA A 579 -6.32 -14.79 -48.95
N SER A 580 -5.22 -15.16 -49.62
CA SER A 580 -3.85 -14.82 -49.15
C SER A 580 -3.47 -13.35 -49.36
N LYS A 581 -4.23 -12.56 -50.13
CA LYS A 581 -3.94 -11.14 -50.37
C LYS A 581 -4.50 -10.20 -49.30
N ASP A 582 -5.45 -10.66 -48.48
CA ASP A 582 -6.06 -9.85 -47.40
C ASP A 582 -5.45 -10.11 -46.00
N GLY A 583 -4.42 -10.96 -45.92
CA GLY A 583 -3.68 -11.27 -44.69
C GLY A 583 -2.23 -10.80 -44.74
N GLY A 584 -1.98 -9.50 -44.92
CA GLY A 584 -0.65 -8.91 -44.87
C GLY A 584 -0.28 -8.42 -43.47
N GLN A 585 0.50 -9.22 -42.73
CA GLN A 585 1.34 -8.72 -41.63
C GLN A 585 2.44 -7.80 -42.20
N ALA A 586 2.74 -6.75 -41.45
CA ALA A 586 3.82 -5.82 -41.72
C ALA A 586 5.16 -6.41 -41.26
N GLU A 587 6.16 -6.41 -42.15
CA GLU A 587 7.58 -6.42 -41.82
C GLU A 587 8.37 -5.53 -42.79
N ALA A 588 9.53 -5.07 -42.32
CA ALA A 588 10.28 -3.85 -42.65
C ALA A 588 10.85 -3.71 -44.09
N PRO A 589 11.21 -2.49 -44.56
CA PRO A 589 11.66 -2.27 -45.93
C PRO A 589 13.16 -2.53 -46.07
N THR A 590 13.54 -3.28 -47.12
CA THR A 590 14.86 -3.18 -47.75
C THR A 590 14.70 -3.09 -49.27
N ASP A 591 15.10 -1.94 -49.77
CA ASP A 591 15.75 -1.63 -51.05
C ASP A 591 15.43 -2.36 -52.38
N ILE A 592 15.01 -1.50 -53.33
CA ILE A 592 15.56 -1.28 -54.68
C ILE A 592 15.04 -2.11 -55.88
N THR A 593 14.68 -1.33 -56.91
CA THR A 593 14.65 -1.54 -58.38
C THR A 593 13.43 -2.14 -59.10
N SER A 594 12.76 -1.23 -59.82
CA SER A 594 12.34 -1.27 -61.24
C SER A 594 11.51 -2.45 -61.76
N SER A 595 10.28 -2.16 -62.21
CA SER A 595 9.99 -2.02 -63.66
C SER A 595 8.51 -1.71 -63.97
N VAL A 596 8.41 -0.89 -65.01
CA VAL A 596 7.31 -0.27 -65.76
C VAL A 596 6.13 -1.19 -66.20
N CYS A 597 4.89 -0.74 -65.91
CA CYS A 597 3.60 -0.72 -66.68
C CYS A 597 3.03 -1.98 -67.40
N PRO A 598 1.72 -2.03 -67.82
CA PRO A 598 0.73 -0.95 -67.91
C PRO A 598 -0.69 -1.23 -67.36
N ALA A 599 -1.48 -0.15 -67.39
CA ALA A 599 -2.87 -0.01 -66.97
C ALA A 599 -3.86 -0.94 -67.68
N ARG A 600 -4.94 -1.28 -66.95
CA ARG A 600 -6.22 -1.68 -67.54
C ARG A 600 -7.35 -0.83 -66.97
N ASN A 601 -7.93 -0.04 -67.87
CA ASN A 601 -9.18 0.70 -67.73
C ASN A 601 -10.33 -0.24 -67.37
N LEU A 602 -11.21 0.22 -66.47
CA LEU A 602 -12.62 -0.12 -66.45
C LEU A 602 -13.38 1.14 -66.01
N PHE A 603 -13.76 1.94 -67.00
CA PHE A 603 -14.73 3.03 -66.86
C PHE A 603 -16.13 2.42 -66.65
N GLY A 604 -16.82 2.88 -65.61
CA GLY A 604 -18.25 2.67 -65.39
C GLY A 604 -18.87 4.03 -65.05
N ILE A 605 -19.70 4.51 -65.97
CA ILE A 605 -20.30 5.83 -66.08
C ILE A 605 -21.37 6.05 -65.00
N PHE A 606 -21.35 7.19 -64.30
CA PHE A 606 -22.54 7.76 -63.65
C PHE A 606 -22.78 9.17 -64.20
N ARG A 607 -23.96 9.33 -64.83
CA ARG A 607 -24.47 10.60 -65.34
C ARG A 607 -24.93 11.48 -64.18
N LEU A 608 -24.52 12.74 -64.22
CA LEU A 608 -25.17 13.84 -63.51
C LEU A 608 -26.46 14.20 -64.24
N SER A 609 -27.53 14.42 -63.48
CA SER A 609 -28.69 15.20 -63.93
C SER A 609 -28.93 16.26 -62.87
N ASP A 610 -28.47 17.47 -63.17
CA ASP A 610 -29.06 18.69 -62.65
C ASP A 610 -30.41 18.88 -63.35
N ASP A 611 -31.44 19.21 -62.59
CA ASP A 611 -32.32 20.32 -62.95
C ASP A 611 -33.10 20.77 -61.70
N ALA A 612 -33.07 22.09 -61.52
CA ALA A 612 -33.67 22.86 -60.45
C ALA A 612 -35.20 22.95 -60.60
N VAL A 613 -35.88 23.39 -59.53
CA VAL A 613 -36.69 24.63 -59.51
C VAL A 613 -37.30 24.82 -58.10
N ASP A 614 -37.23 26.08 -57.67
CA ASP A 614 -37.80 26.73 -56.49
C ASP A 614 -39.26 26.38 -56.14
N THR A 615 -39.63 26.51 -54.85
CA THR A 615 -40.64 27.49 -54.40
C THR A 615 -40.75 27.57 -52.87
N ASN A 616 -40.94 28.80 -52.40
CA ASN A 616 -41.19 29.26 -51.03
C ASN A 616 -42.41 28.62 -50.36
N HIS A 617 -42.38 28.51 -49.03
CA HIS A 617 -43.28 29.26 -48.13
C HIS A 617 -42.92 29.09 -46.64
N ASP A 618 -42.86 30.24 -45.96
CA ASP A 618 -43.12 30.60 -44.56
C ASP A 618 -42.50 29.82 -43.38
#